data_AF-A0A418DKD0-F1
#
_entry.id   AF-A0A418DKD0-F1
#
_cell.length_a   1.000
_cell.length_b   1.000
_cell.length_c   1.000
_cell.angle_alpha   90.00
_cell.angle_beta   90.00
_cell.angle_gamma   90.00
#
_symmetry.space_group_name_H-M   'P 1'
#
loop_
_entity.id
_entity.type
_entity.pdbx_description
1 polymer ?
#
loop_
_entity_poly.entity_id
_entity_poly.type
_entity_poly.pdbx_seq_one_letter_code
_entity_poly.pdbx_strand_id
1 'polypeptide(L)'
;MFNRLAAWLVPSAAPDDEHAKKRFDILAQLKKAVMEVCNWYEEKNKLEFQGKRPLEEEDIGMHDLLWSIQGCLQHGLREDLTACPSAWLLLHFIKTTLTEPSNPIGQAIDEASKESSTDAGRIRYWIRHALNQSLVEPTLALALLASNEQFLRATYDDNALLRCQEGTTIMTQLLSYLKEL
;
A
#
# COMPACT_ATOMS: atom_id res chain seq x y z
N MET A 1 -11.91 16.62 -6.97
CA MET A 1 -10.90 15.58 -6.68
C MET A 1 -10.57 14.76 -7.94
N PHE A 2 -11.58 14.24 -8.67
CA PHE A 2 -11.43 13.43 -9.90
C PHE A 2 -10.54 13.98 -11.03
N ASN A 3 -10.61 15.29 -11.33
CA ASN A 3 -9.77 15.89 -12.38
C ASN A 3 -8.27 15.83 -12.06
N ARG A 4 -7.88 15.63 -10.78
CA ARG A 4 -6.49 15.45 -10.38
C ARG A 4 -6.00 14.00 -10.51
N LEU A 5 -6.88 13.00 -10.41
CA LEU A 5 -6.52 11.57 -10.54
C LEU A 5 -6.37 11.11 -11.98
N ALA A 6 -7.06 11.75 -12.93
CA ALA A 6 -7.06 11.37 -14.34
C ALA A 6 -5.68 11.54 -15.03
N ALA A 7 -4.81 12.42 -14.54
CA ALA A 7 -3.59 12.85 -15.24
C ALA A 7 -2.33 11.99 -15.03
N TRP A 8 -2.35 10.95 -14.18
CA TRP A 8 -1.10 10.41 -13.58
C TRP A 8 -0.63 9.03 -14.04
N LEU A 9 -1.03 8.59 -15.23
CA LEU A 9 -0.51 7.35 -15.80
C LEU A 9 -0.10 7.58 -17.25
N VAL A 10 0.75 8.58 -17.48
CA VAL A 10 1.49 8.68 -18.73
C VAL A 10 2.84 8.01 -18.49
N PRO A 11 3.11 6.83 -19.07
CA PRO A 11 4.41 6.19 -18.91
C PRO A 11 5.50 7.14 -19.38
N SER A 12 6.42 7.52 -18.49
CA SER A 12 7.66 8.20 -18.84
C SER A 12 8.67 7.23 -19.49
N ALA A 13 8.41 5.92 -19.38
CA ALA A 13 9.25 4.85 -19.87
C ALA A 13 9.12 4.65 -21.39
N ALA A 14 10.19 4.13 -22.00
CA ALA A 14 10.20 3.76 -23.41
C ALA A 14 9.13 2.69 -23.69
N PRO A 15 8.57 2.64 -24.92
CA PRO A 15 7.47 1.72 -25.28
C PRO A 15 7.75 0.23 -25.00
N ASP A 16 9.03 -0.15 -24.93
CA ASP A 16 9.50 -1.52 -24.78
C ASP A 16 9.97 -1.88 -23.35
N ASP A 17 9.81 -0.99 -22.37
CA ASP A 17 10.15 -1.29 -20.97
C ASP A 17 9.02 -2.12 -20.31
N GLU A 18 9.12 -3.44 -20.44
CA GLU A 18 8.16 -4.40 -19.84
C GLU A 18 8.06 -4.26 -18.32
N HIS A 19 9.16 -3.89 -17.64
CA HIS A 19 9.17 -3.73 -16.19
C HIS A 19 8.42 -2.48 -15.77
N ALA A 20 8.62 -1.36 -16.47
CA ALA A 20 7.81 -0.17 -16.28
C ALA A 20 6.34 -0.46 -16.55
N LYS A 21 6.02 -1.17 -17.63
CA LYS A 21 4.64 -1.56 -17.94
C LYS A 21 3.99 -2.32 -16.79
N LYS A 22 4.65 -3.35 -16.23
CA LYS A 22 4.14 -4.10 -15.07
C LYS A 22 3.89 -3.21 -13.86
N ARG A 23 4.81 -2.28 -13.55
CA ARG A 23 4.61 -1.29 -12.47
C ARG A 23 3.37 -0.43 -12.73
N PHE A 24 3.22 0.10 -13.94
CA PHE A 24 2.08 0.94 -14.31
C PHE A 24 0.75 0.16 -14.31
N ASP A 25 0.75 -1.10 -14.72
CA ASP A 25 -0.44 -1.96 -14.67
C ASP A 25 -0.92 -2.17 -13.23
N ILE A 26 0.01 -2.43 -12.29
CA ILE A 26 -0.30 -2.57 -10.86
C ILE A 26 -0.79 -1.24 -10.28
N LEU A 27 -0.17 -0.12 -10.63
CA LEU A 27 -0.61 1.21 -10.20
C LEU A 27 -1.98 1.59 -10.79
N ALA A 28 -2.29 1.14 -12.02
CA ALA A 28 -3.59 1.34 -12.64
C ALA A 28 -4.69 0.54 -11.91
N GLN A 29 -4.39 -0.69 -11.48
CA GLN A 29 -5.28 -1.48 -10.63
C GLN A 29 -5.52 -0.79 -9.29
N LEU A 30 -4.45 -0.32 -8.63
CA LEU A 30 -4.58 0.46 -7.39
C LEU A 30 -5.43 1.71 -7.59
N LYS A 31 -5.19 2.47 -8.66
CA LYS A 31 -5.98 3.67 -8.98
C LYS A 31 -7.46 3.34 -9.14
N LYS A 32 -7.78 2.27 -9.86
CA LYS A 32 -9.16 1.81 -10.05
C LYS A 32 -9.81 1.50 -8.69
N ALA A 33 -9.14 0.70 -7.85
CA ALA A 33 -9.68 0.31 -6.54
C ALA A 33 -9.85 1.51 -5.59
N VAL A 34 -8.89 2.44 -5.57
CA VAL A 34 -8.99 3.70 -4.82
C VAL A 34 -10.20 4.51 -5.29
N MET A 35 -10.38 4.65 -6.61
CA MET A 35 -11.51 5.39 -7.15
C MET A 35 -12.85 4.76 -6.80
N GLU A 36 -12.96 3.43 -6.83
CA GLU A 36 -14.19 2.71 -6.48
C GLU A 36 -14.57 2.95 -5.01
N VAL A 37 -13.60 2.84 -4.08
CA VAL A 37 -13.84 3.12 -2.66
C VAL A 37 -14.18 4.59 -2.44
N CYS A 38 -13.43 5.53 -3.04
CA CYS A 38 -13.73 6.96 -2.92
C CYS A 38 -15.13 7.30 -3.45
N ASN A 39 -15.52 6.77 -4.62
CA ASN A 39 -16.85 6.97 -5.20
C ASN A 39 -17.95 6.48 -4.24
N TRP A 40 -17.78 5.27 -3.72
CA TRP A 40 -18.75 4.68 -2.80
C TRP A 40 -18.87 5.49 -1.51
N TYR A 41 -17.76 5.93 -0.93
CA TYR A 41 -17.76 6.80 0.24
C TYR A 41 -18.42 8.15 -0.03
N GLU A 42 -18.12 8.78 -1.18
CA GLU A 42 -18.76 10.03 -1.58
C GLU A 42 -20.28 9.87 -1.76
N GLU A 43 -20.74 8.76 -2.33
CA GLU A 43 -22.17 8.45 -2.47
C GLU A 43 -22.82 8.19 -1.11
N LYS A 44 -22.17 7.40 -0.25
CA LYS A 44 -22.67 7.08 1.08
C LYS A 44 -22.76 8.32 1.97
N ASN A 45 -21.75 9.18 1.95
CA ASN A 45 -21.71 10.43 2.71
C ASN A 45 -22.77 11.46 2.24
N LYS A 46 -23.30 11.34 1.02
CA LYS A 46 -24.47 12.14 0.57
C LYS A 46 -25.77 11.66 1.21
N LEU A 47 -25.85 10.38 1.57
CA LEU A 47 -27.03 9.76 2.17
C LEU A 47 -27.01 9.86 3.71
N GLU A 48 -25.81 9.81 4.31
CA GLU A 48 -25.59 9.87 5.76
C GLU A 48 -24.70 11.11 6.09
N PHE A 49 -25.25 12.12 6.78
CA PHE A 49 -24.52 13.31 7.26
C PHE A 49 -23.95 13.03 8.68
N GLN A 50 -22.78 13.43 9.17
CA GLN A 50 -21.55 14.04 8.63
C GLN A 50 -20.41 13.58 9.58
N GLY A 51 -19.35 12.96 9.05
CA GLY A 51 -18.18 12.57 9.86
C GLY A 51 -17.26 11.64 9.08
N LYS A 52 -15.98 11.58 9.47
CA LYS A 52 -15.06 10.54 8.96
C LYS A 52 -15.58 9.18 9.39
N ARG A 53 -15.92 8.34 8.41
CA ARG A 53 -16.29 6.95 8.65
C ARG A 53 -15.05 6.08 8.52
N PRO A 54 -14.81 5.12 9.44
CA PRO A 54 -13.72 4.16 9.27
C PRO A 54 -14.01 3.22 8.09
N LEU A 55 -12.95 2.85 7.38
CA LEU A 55 -12.92 1.80 6.37
C LEU A 55 -13.22 0.45 7.03
N GLU A 56 -14.35 -0.14 6.65
CA GLU A 56 -14.86 -1.43 7.10
C GLU A 56 -14.63 -2.50 6.03
N GLU A 57 -14.57 -3.76 6.42
CA GLU A 57 -14.26 -4.86 5.50
C GLU A 57 -15.40 -5.14 4.51
N GLU A 58 -16.62 -4.82 4.94
CA GLU A 58 -17.87 -4.99 4.21
C GLU A 58 -18.13 -3.84 3.22
N ASP A 59 -17.30 -2.80 3.22
CA ASP A 59 -17.43 -1.66 2.31
C ASP A 59 -17.20 -2.08 0.86
N ILE A 60 -17.98 -1.49 -0.06
CA ILE A 60 -17.87 -1.79 -1.49
C ILE A 60 -16.49 -1.33 -1.99
N GLY A 61 -15.82 -2.22 -2.73
CA GLY A 61 -14.48 -1.98 -3.27
C GLY A 61 -13.35 -2.24 -2.28
N MET A 62 -13.65 -2.53 -1.00
CA MET A 62 -12.61 -2.75 0.02
C MET A 62 -11.72 -3.95 -0.33
N HIS A 63 -12.33 -5.07 -0.77
CA HIS A 63 -11.58 -6.26 -1.14
C HIS A 63 -10.51 -5.97 -2.22
N ASP A 64 -10.92 -5.31 -3.30
CA ASP A 64 -10.05 -4.96 -4.43
C ASP A 64 -8.99 -3.93 -4.02
N LEU A 65 -9.33 -3.01 -3.12
CA LEU A 65 -8.38 -2.07 -2.55
C LEU A 65 -7.28 -2.78 -1.75
N LEU A 66 -7.66 -3.64 -0.80
CA LEU A 66 -6.70 -4.37 0.03
C LEU A 66 -5.79 -5.27 -0.82
N TRP A 67 -6.35 -5.94 -1.82
CA TRP A 67 -5.59 -6.74 -2.78
C TRP A 67 -4.64 -5.90 -3.64
N SER A 68 -5.09 -4.75 -4.13
CA SER A 68 -4.26 -3.88 -4.98
C SER A 68 -3.09 -3.29 -4.19
N ILE A 69 -3.31 -2.87 -2.94
CA ILE A 69 -2.24 -2.37 -2.07
C ILE A 69 -1.27 -3.51 -1.72
N GLN A 70 -1.79 -4.69 -1.37
CA GLN A 70 -0.95 -5.87 -1.15
C GLN A 70 -0.09 -6.19 -2.39
N GLY A 71 -0.69 -6.15 -3.59
CA GLY A 71 0.01 -6.35 -4.86
C GLY A 71 1.13 -5.34 -5.09
N CYS A 72 0.89 -4.06 -4.78
CA CYS A 72 1.93 -3.02 -4.82
C CYS A 72 3.11 -3.35 -3.88
N LEU A 73 2.83 -3.77 -2.65
CA LEU A 73 3.85 -4.11 -1.66
C LEU A 73 4.63 -5.39 -2.02
N GLN A 74 4.03 -6.28 -2.80
CA GLN A 74 4.65 -7.55 -3.20
C GLN A 74 5.35 -7.49 -4.56
N HIS A 75 5.15 -6.43 -5.34
CA HIS A 75 5.72 -6.33 -6.68
C HIS A 75 7.25 -6.36 -6.65
N GLY A 76 7.82 -7.37 -7.29
CA GLY A 76 9.25 -7.59 -7.39
C GLY A 76 9.89 -8.20 -6.13
N LEU A 77 9.11 -8.84 -5.25
CA LEU A 77 9.69 -9.67 -4.19
C LEU A 77 10.52 -10.80 -4.81
N ARG A 78 11.71 -11.03 -4.28
CA ARG A 78 12.56 -12.12 -4.77
C ARG A 78 12.06 -13.48 -4.25
N GLU A 79 11.85 -14.41 -5.16
CA GLU A 79 11.36 -15.77 -4.87
C GLU A 79 12.44 -16.73 -4.35
N ASP A 80 13.72 -16.35 -4.48
CA ASP A 80 14.86 -17.16 -4.06
C ASP A 80 15.15 -17.11 -2.55
N LEU A 81 14.59 -16.13 -1.83
CA LEU A 81 14.83 -15.92 -0.40
C LEU A 81 13.97 -16.81 0.50
N THR A 82 12.74 -17.11 0.10
CA THR A 82 11.81 -17.93 0.88
C THR A 82 10.90 -18.73 -0.05
N ALA A 83 10.47 -19.92 0.38
CA ALA A 83 9.51 -20.73 -0.38
C ALA A 83 8.14 -20.05 -0.58
N CYS A 84 7.87 -18.95 0.14
CA CYS A 84 6.68 -18.13 0.04
C CYS A 84 7.05 -16.67 0.33
N PRO A 85 7.51 -15.91 -0.69
CA PRO A 85 7.88 -14.51 -0.51
C PRO A 85 6.66 -13.68 -0.13
N SER A 86 6.83 -12.83 0.88
CA SER A 86 5.71 -12.11 1.51
C SER A 86 6.13 -10.70 1.89
N ALA A 87 5.29 -9.72 1.56
CA ALA A 87 5.50 -8.33 1.96
C ALA A 87 5.37 -8.13 3.48
N TRP A 88 4.91 -9.15 4.21
CA TRP A 88 4.89 -9.14 5.67
C TRP A 88 6.29 -9.05 6.26
N LEU A 89 7.31 -9.57 5.56
CA LEU A 89 8.71 -9.43 5.95
C LEU A 89 9.14 -7.96 6.01
N LEU A 90 8.68 -7.13 5.07
CA LEU A 90 8.95 -5.69 5.08
C LEU A 90 8.37 -5.05 6.35
N LEU A 91 7.10 -5.34 6.68
CA LEU A 91 6.45 -4.78 7.88
C LEU A 91 7.18 -5.22 9.17
N HIS A 92 7.55 -6.49 9.26
CA HIS A 92 8.37 -6.98 10.36
C HIS A 92 9.71 -6.24 10.46
N PHE A 93 10.41 -6.04 9.34
CA PHE A 93 11.64 -5.27 9.32
C PHE A 93 11.41 -3.84 9.80
N ILE A 94 10.39 -3.12 9.31
CA ILE A 94 10.07 -1.77 9.80
C ILE A 94 9.87 -1.77 11.30
N LYS A 95 9.09 -2.71 11.84
CA LYS A 95 8.91 -2.84 13.28
C LYS A 95 10.24 -2.97 14.04
N THR A 96 11.19 -3.76 13.54
CA THR A 96 12.52 -3.92 14.17
C THR A 96 13.39 -2.66 14.14
N THR A 97 13.12 -1.73 13.22
CA THR A 97 13.81 -0.43 13.17
C THR A 97 13.22 0.61 14.14
N LEU A 98 12.05 0.34 14.72
CA LEU A 98 11.41 1.24 15.68
C LEU A 98 12.07 1.10 17.05
N THR A 99 12.55 2.22 17.59
CA THR A 99 13.19 2.28 18.91
C THR A 99 12.20 2.42 20.06
N GLU A 100 10.99 2.93 19.78
CA GLU A 100 9.95 3.21 20.77
C GLU A 100 8.86 2.13 20.75
N PRO A 101 8.65 1.38 21.83
CA PRO A 101 7.59 0.35 21.91
C PRO A 101 6.17 0.90 21.76
N SER A 102 5.96 2.19 22.06
CA SER A 102 4.67 2.88 21.91
C SER A 102 4.46 3.49 20.53
N ASN A 103 5.36 3.23 19.56
CA ASN A 103 5.21 3.77 18.22
C ASN A 103 3.94 3.20 17.55
N PRO A 104 3.03 4.06 17.04
CA PRO A 104 1.76 3.61 16.45
C PRO A 104 1.93 2.63 15.28
N ILE A 105 3.00 2.75 14.48
CA ILE A 105 3.29 1.83 13.37
C ILE A 105 3.59 0.44 13.92
N GLY A 106 4.41 0.36 14.98
CA GLY A 106 4.75 -0.91 15.62
C GLY A 106 3.53 -1.58 16.24
N GLN A 107 2.65 -0.80 16.88
CA GLN A 107 1.39 -1.28 17.46
C GLN A 107 0.44 -1.82 16.39
N ALA A 108 0.25 -1.09 15.28
CA ALA A 108 -0.58 -1.53 14.15
C ALA A 108 -0.08 -2.85 13.54
N ILE A 109 1.24 -3.05 13.46
CA ILE A 109 1.84 -4.31 12.97
C ILE A 109 1.61 -5.44 13.98
N ASP A 110 1.71 -5.16 15.28
CA ASP A 110 1.46 -6.14 16.33
C ASP A 110 0.00 -6.56 16.42
N GLU A 111 -0.94 -5.64 16.21
CA GLU A 111 -2.36 -5.97 16.11
C GLU A 111 -2.60 -6.88 14.92
N ALA A 112 -2.17 -6.48 13.72
CA ALA A 112 -2.32 -7.29 12.51
C ALA A 112 -1.72 -8.70 12.63
N SER A 113 -0.61 -8.87 13.38
CA SER A 113 0.02 -10.17 13.59
C SER A 113 -0.87 -11.20 14.30
N LYS A 114 -1.84 -10.73 15.10
CA LYS A 114 -2.75 -11.55 15.91
C LYS A 114 -4.03 -11.93 15.18
N GLU A 115 -4.36 -11.21 14.11
CA GLU A 115 -5.66 -11.27 13.44
C GLU A 115 -5.73 -12.36 12.35
N SER A 116 -4.58 -12.86 11.90
CA SER A 116 -4.54 -13.96 10.94
C SER A 116 -3.34 -14.87 11.13
N SER A 117 -3.52 -16.15 10.81
CA SER A 117 -2.44 -17.14 10.72
C SER A 117 -1.67 -17.09 9.40
N THR A 118 -2.17 -16.35 8.39
CA THR A 118 -1.53 -16.21 7.08
C THR A 118 -0.99 -14.80 6.91
N ASP A 119 0.20 -14.68 6.30
CA ASP A 119 0.79 -13.37 6.02
C ASP A 119 -0.11 -12.50 5.15
N ALA A 120 -0.78 -13.08 4.14
CA ALA A 120 -1.73 -12.34 3.31
C ALA A 120 -2.89 -11.77 4.14
N GLY A 121 -3.43 -12.53 5.08
CA GLY A 121 -4.46 -12.04 6.00
C GLY A 121 -3.95 -10.93 6.91
N ARG A 122 -2.75 -11.08 7.47
CA ARG A 122 -2.10 -10.06 8.32
C ARG A 122 -1.85 -8.76 7.55
N ILE A 123 -1.35 -8.86 6.31
CA ILE A 123 -1.13 -7.70 5.43
C ILE A 123 -2.44 -6.98 5.18
N ARG A 124 -3.50 -7.71 4.78
CA ARG A 124 -4.81 -7.09 4.48
C ARG A 124 -5.43 -6.42 5.70
N TYR A 125 -5.36 -7.06 6.87
CA TYR A 125 -5.79 -6.42 8.12
C TYR A 125 -4.96 -5.16 8.40
N TRP A 126 -3.63 -5.25 8.33
CA TRP A 126 -2.73 -4.13 8.55
C TRP A 126 -3.05 -2.97 7.61
N ILE A 127 -3.27 -3.23 6.31
CA ILE A 127 -3.61 -2.18 5.33
C ILE A 127 -4.87 -1.43 5.77
N ARG A 128 -5.97 -2.13 6.06
CA ARG A 128 -7.23 -1.49 6.49
C ARG A 128 -7.06 -0.68 7.76
N HIS A 129 -6.41 -1.28 8.76
CA HIS A 129 -6.16 -0.65 10.04
C HIS A 129 -5.26 0.59 9.91
N ALA A 130 -4.15 0.47 9.16
CA ALA A 130 -3.22 1.56 8.91
C ALA A 130 -3.83 2.68 8.07
N LEU A 131 -4.75 2.39 7.14
CA LEU A 131 -5.48 3.43 6.40
C LEU A 131 -6.36 4.25 7.36
N ASN A 132 -7.12 3.59 8.22
CA ASN A 132 -7.96 4.25 9.23
C ASN A 132 -7.15 5.12 10.21
N GLN A 133 -5.93 4.70 10.54
CA GLN A 133 -5.03 5.45 11.41
C GLN A 133 -4.07 6.39 10.67
N SER A 134 -4.20 6.52 9.35
CA SER A 134 -3.29 7.31 8.51
C SER A 134 -1.80 6.91 8.60
N LEU A 135 -1.52 5.63 8.90
CA LEU A 135 -0.19 5.06 9.12
C LEU A 135 0.48 4.45 7.88
N VAL A 136 -0.24 4.27 6.76
CA VAL A 136 0.35 3.64 5.55
C VAL A 136 1.52 4.47 5.01
N GLU A 137 1.32 5.77 4.78
CA GLU A 137 2.36 6.66 4.27
C GLU A 137 3.59 6.75 5.19
N PRO A 138 3.48 6.99 6.52
CA PRO A 138 4.67 7.03 7.37
C PRO A 138 5.35 5.66 7.46
N THR A 139 4.62 4.54 7.35
CA THR A 139 5.24 3.20 7.26
C THR A 139 6.05 3.04 5.98
N LEU A 140 5.50 3.48 4.84
CA LEU A 140 6.22 3.47 3.56
C LEU A 140 7.43 4.42 3.59
N ALA A 141 7.30 5.60 4.21
CA ALA A 141 8.41 6.53 4.36
C ALA A 141 9.57 5.90 5.15
N LEU A 142 9.29 5.17 6.24
CA LEU A 142 10.29 4.40 6.97
C LEU A 142 10.94 3.32 6.10
N ALA A 143 10.14 2.60 5.29
CA ALA A 143 10.66 1.58 4.38
C ALA A 143 11.65 2.15 3.37
N LEU A 144 11.37 3.35 2.86
CA LEU A 144 12.13 4.01 1.81
C LEU A 144 13.29 4.88 2.33
N LEU A 145 13.59 4.85 3.64
CA LEU A 145 14.76 5.53 4.19
C LEU A 145 16.06 4.97 3.62
N ALA A 146 17.04 5.84 3.37
CA ALA A 146 18.36 5.44 2.89
C ALA A 146 19.06 4.41 3.80
N SER A 147 18.82 4.49 5.13
CA SER A 147 19.33 3.51 6.09
C SER A 147 18.80 2.09 5.88
N ASN A 148 17.64 1.96 5.21
CA ASN A 148 16.92 0.71 4.99
C ASN A 148 17.09 0.18 3.55
N GLU A 149 17.86 0.88 2.72
CA GLU A 149 18.05 0.53 1.30
C GLU A 149 18.65 -0.87 1.13
N GLN A 150 19.56 -1.28 2.00
CA GLN A 150 20.17 -2.62 1.95
C GLN A 150 19.12 -3.72 2.09
N PHE A 151 18.15 -3.54 2.98
CA PHE A 151 17.04 -4.48 3.13
C PHE A 151 16.18 -4.53 1.86
N LEU A 152 15.81 -3.36 1.30
CA LEU A 152 15.01 -3.32 0.07
C LEU A 152 15.73 -4.01 -1.10
N ARG A 153 17.04 -3.77 -1.30
CA ARG A 153 17.82 -4.41 -2.36
C ARG A 153 17.95 -5.92 -2.15
N ALA A 154 18.04 -6.35 -0.90
CA ALA A 154 18.08 -7.77 -0.56
C ALA A 154 16.74 -8.43 -0.85
N THR A 155 15.61 -7.83 -0.47
CA THR A 155 14.28 -8.46 -0.53
C THR A 155 13.54 -8.27 -1.85
N TYR A 156 13.85 -7.19 -2.59
CA TYR A 156 13.18 -6.83 -3.84
C TYR A 156 14.16 -6.77 -5.01
N ASP A 157 13.69 -7.18 -6.19
CA ASP A 157 14.41 -7.02 -7.46
C ASP A 157 14.59 -5.55 -7.85
N ASP A 158 15.47 -5.28 -8.81
CA ASP A 158 15.82 -3.90 -9.21
C ASP A 158 14.67 -3.13 -9.88
N ASN A 159 13.65 -3.86 -10.34
CA ASN A 159 12.49 -3.34 -11.05
C ASN A 159 11.24 -3.24 -10.17
N ALA A 160 11.36 -3.60 -8.90
CA ALA A 160 10.29 -3.61 -7.92
C ALA A 160 9.65 -2.23 -7.76
N LEU A 161 8.37 -2.22 -7.39
CA LEU A 161 7.63 -0.97 -7.28
C LEU A 161 8.22 -0.10 -6.17
N LEU A 162 8.53 -0.71 -5.02
CA LEU A 162 9.12 -0.04 -3.86
C LEU A 162 10.56 0.45 -4.10
N ARG A 163 11.22 0.02 -5.18
CA ARG A 163 12.56 0.48 -5.56
C ARG A 163 12.54 1.52 -6.70
N CYS A 164 11.35 1.83 -7.21
CA CYS A 164 11.14 2.85 -8.23
C CYS A 164 10.56 4.12 -7.61
N GLN A 165 11.33 5.20 -7.58
CA GLN A 165 10.90 6.47 -6.96
C GLN A 165 9.63 7.06 -7.59
N GLU A 166 9.51 6.99 -8.92
CA GLU A 166 8.29 7.42 -9.62
C GLU A 166 7.09 6.57 -9.18
N GLY A 167 7.25 5.25 -9.18
CA GLY A 167 6.21 4.32 -8.79
C GLY A 167 5.76 4.48 -7.34
N THR A 168 6.68 4.64 -6.39
CA THR A 168 6.35 4.89 -4.97
C THR A 168 5.67 6.25 -4.77
N THR A 169 6.09 7.28 -5.53
CA THR A 169 5.45 8.59 -5.49
C THR A 169 3.99 8.50 -5.95
N ILE A 170 3.73 7.83 -7.07
CA ILE A 170 2.36 7.63 -7.58
C ILE A 170 1.54 6.80 -6.57
N MET A 171 2.10 5.71 -6.05
CA MET A 171 1.44 4.88 -5.04
C MET A 171 1.03 5.69 -3.82
N THR A 172 1.95 6.45 -3.21
CA THR A 172 1.66 7.27 -2.02
C THR A 172 0.60 8.34 -2.31
N GLN A 173 0.66 8.97 -3.48
CA GLN A 173 -0.36 9.94 -3.91
C GLN A 173 -1.74 9.30 -4.09
N LEU A 174 -1.83 8.09 -4.66
CA LEU A 174 -3.10 7.38 -4.78
C LEU A 174 -3.69 7.07 -3.38
N LEU A 175 -2.83 6.65 -2.45
CA LEU A 175 -3.25 6.32 -1.09
C LEU A 175 -3.63 7.55 -0.25
N SER A 176 -3.09 8.73 -0.56
CA SER A 176 -3.47 9.96 0.17
C SER A 176 -4.92 10.34 -0.06
N TYR A 177 -5.54 9.99 -1.19
CA TYR A 177 -6.96 10.24 -1.42
C TYR A 177 -7.87 9.50 -0.43
N LEU A 178 -7.44 8.32 0.05
CA LEU A 178 -8.20 7.57 1.06
C LEU A 178 -8.11 8.22 2.45
N LYS A 179 -7.09 9.03 2.73
CA LYS A 179 -6.98 9.79 3.97
C LYS A 179 -7.98 10.94 4.04
N GLU A 180 -8.49 11.38 2.90
CA GLU A 180 -9.43 12.50 2.78
C GLU A 180 -10.90 12.06 2.90
N LEU A 181 -11.16 10.73 2.95
CA LEU A 181 -12.45 10.12 3.28
C LEU A 181 -12.77 10.26 4.78
#